data_AF-A0A1M6GU38-F1
#
_entry.id   AF-A0A1M6GU38-F1
#
_cell.length_a   1.000
_cell.length_b   1.000
_cell.length_c   1.000
_cell.angle_alpha   90.00
_cell.angle_beta   90.00
_cell.angle_gamma   90.00
#
_symmetry.space_group_name_H-M   'P 1'
#
loop_
_entity.id
_entity.type
_entity.pdbx_description
1 polymer ?
#
loop_
_entity_poly.entity_id
_entity_poly.type
_entity_poly.pdbx_seq_one_letter_code
_entity_poly.pdbx_strand_id
1 'polypeptide(L)'
;MLAIRRILSLLLFAAPVVAAAQPAAPALAPVASLSLAEQVSEFFTHLLDPTGFPARWHCGRWTDFHGWLYIGSDFAIWAAYFIIPLLLIYFIRQRGDVPFNRLFWLFGLFIAACGATHLLDAVIFWVPLYRLSGLVRLITAVASWGTVLALYRVLPQALLLRTPTQLEEVVRQRTQALAEVNEQLQSAYNDLEAKISFRTLDLEHEVQALRLENERLRQQAG
;
A
#
# COMPACT_ATOMS: atom_id res chain seq x y z
N MET A 1 8.64 -17.56 28.67
CA MET A 1 8.54 -18.93 28.14
C MET A 1 7.36 -19.75 28.67
N LEU A 2 6.90 -19.59 29.92
CA LEU A 2 5.75 -20.34 30.46
C LEU A 2 4.38 -19.95 29.84
N ALA A 3 4.18 -18.69 29.46
CA ALA A 3 2.91 -18.22 28.88
C ALA A 3 2.64 -18.79 27.47
N ILE A 4 3.69 -18.94 26.66
CA ILE A 4 3.61 -19.53 25.31
C ILE A 4 3.33 -21.04 25.39
N ARG A 5 3.91 -21.74 26.38
CA ARG A 5 3.60 -23.15 26.65
C ARG A 5 2.16 -23.37 27.10
N ARG A 6 1.56 -22.43 27.85
CA ARG A 6 0.14 -22.49 28.24
C ARG A 6 -0.82 -22.29 27.06
N ILE A 7 -0.47 -21.41 26.12
CA ILE A 7 -1.26 -21.17 24.91
C ILE A 7 -1.16 -22.36 23.95
N LEU A 8 0.03 -22.95 23.78
CA LEU A 8 0.19 -24.19 23.00
C LEU A 8 -0.47 -25.40 23.66
N SER A 9 -0.49 -25.51 25.00
CA SER A 9 -1.20 -26.60 25.67
C SER A 9 -2.73 -26.49 25.56
N LEU A 10 -3.26 -25.28 25.40
CA LEU A 10 -4.69 -25.06 25.12
C LEU A 10 -5.07 -25.40 23.67
N LEU A 11 -4.10 -25.37 22.74
CA LEU A 11 -4.29 -25.81 21.36
C LEU A 11 -4.16 -27.33 21.17
N LEU A 12 -3.52 -28.03 22.11
CA LEU A 12 -3.21 -29.48 22.00
C LEU A 12 -4.13 -30.39 22.84
N PHE A 13 -4.89 -29.85 23.78
CA PHE A 13 -5.93 -30.60 24.48
C PHE A 13 -7.30 -30.23 23.92
N ALA A 14 -7.68 -30.91 22.83
CA ALA A 14 -9.07 -31.02 22.44
C ALA A 14 -9.83 -31.69 23.59
N ALA A 15 -10.41 -30.88 24.48
CA ALA A 15 -11.51 -31.36 25.30
C ALA A 15 -12.55 -31.96 24.36
N PRO A 16 -13.17 -33.10 24.69
CA PRO A 16 -14.27 -33.60 23.90
C PRO A 16 -15.36 -32.54 24.00
N VAL A 17 -15.56 -31.78 22.92
CA VAL A 17 -16.72 -30.91 22.79
C VAL A 17 -17.89 -31.87 22.56
N VAL A 18 -18.35 -32.48 23.65
CA VAL A 18 -19.68 -33.09 23.74
C VAL A 18 -20.63 -31.93 23.52
N ALA A 19 -21.04 -31.79 22.26
CA ALA A 19 -21.99 -30.79 21.85
C ALA A 19 -23.28 -31.03 22.62
N ALA A 20 -23.66 -30.07 23.46
CA ALA A 20 -25.00 -30.04 24.02
C ALA A 20 -25.99 -30.08 22.84
N ALA A 21 -26.90 -31.05 22.86
CA ALA A 21 -27.94 -31.18 21.84
C ALA A 21 -28.72 -29.86 21.76
N GLN A 22 -28.60 -29.17 20.63
CA GLN A 22 -29.39 -27.98 20.37
C GLN A 22 -30.84 -28.40 20.21
N PRO A 23 -31.81 -27.77 20.90
CA PRO A 23 -33.22 -28.08 20.71
C PRO A 23 -33.54 -27.88 19.23
N ALA A 24 -34.36 -28.79 18.67
CA ALA A 24 -34.86 -28.68 17.31
C ALA A 24 -35.36 -27.23 17.11
N ALA A 25 -34.83 -26.55 16.09
CA ALA A 25 -35.25 -25.20 15.78
C ALA A 25 -36.78 -25.22 15.68
N PRO A 26 -37.50 -24.33 16.40
CA PRO A 26 -38.93 -24.22 16.21
C PRO A 26 -39.16 -24.03 14.71
N ALA A 27 -40.14 -24.72 14.14
CA ALA A 27 -40.51 -24.59 12.75
C ALA A 27 -40.95 -23.13 12.51
N LEU A 28 -39.99 -22.26 12.22
CA LEU A 28 -40.23 -20.92 11.74
C LEU A 28 -41.04 -21.07 10.46
N ALA A 29 -42.18 -20.39 10.40
CA ALA A 29 -43.02 -20.38 9.22
C ALA A 29 -42.15 -20.12 7.97
N PRO A 30 -42.40 -20.81 6.84
CA PRO A 30 -41.56 -20.66 5.67
C PRO A 30 -41.57 -19.19 5.23
N VAL A 31 -40.41 -18.55 5.28
CA VAL A 31 -40.12 -17.17 4.81
C VAL A 31 -40.57 -16.94 3.35
N ALA A 32 -40.87 -18.02 2.61
CA ALA A 32 -41.38 -18.03 1.26
C ALA A 32 -42.70 -17.25 1.03
N SER A 33 -43.39 -16.78 2.08
CA SER A 33 -44.58 -15.93 1.98
C SER A 33 -44.32 -14.43 2.16
N LEU A 34 -43.12 -14.00 2.54
CA LEU A 34 -42.77 -12.59 2.73
C LEU A 34 -42.38 -11.90 1.42
N SER A 35 -42.73 -10.62 1.27
CA SER A 35 -42.24 -9.78 0.17
C SER A 35 -40.72 -9.58 0.27
N LEU A 36 -40.07 -9.22 -0.84
CA LEU A 36 -38.61 -8.98 -0.86
C LEU A 36 -38.20 -7.89 0.15
N ALA A 37 -39.00 -6.84 0.30
CA ALA A 37 -38.71 -5.75 1.22
C ALA A 37 -38.72 -6.21 2.68
N GLU A 38 -39.67 -7.09 3.04
CA GLU A 38 -39.75 -7.69 4.38
C GLU A 38 -38.55 -8.62 4.63
N GLN A 39 -38.16 -9.44 3.65
CA GLN A 39 -36.98 -10.31 3.75
C GLN A 39 -35.69 -9.50 3.96
N VAL A 40 -35.53 -8.39 3.24
CA VAL A 40 -34.38 -7.48 3.40
C VAL A 40 -34.40 -6.84 4.79
N SER A 41 -35.55 -6.36 5.25
CA SER A 41 -35.69 -5.78 6.58
C SER A 41 -35.33 -6.80 7.67
N GLU A 42 -35.89 -8.01 7.59
CA GLU A 42 -35.61 -9.11 8.52
C GLU A 42 -34.11 -9.46 8.55
N PHE A 43 -33.48 -9.53 7.37
CA PHE A 43 -32.04 -9.80 7.26
C PHE A 43 -31.19 -8.81 8.07
N PHE A 44 -31.48 -7.52 7.95
CA PHE A 44 -30.71 -6.49 8.64
C PHE A 44 -31.06 -6.35 10.13
N THR A 45 -32.31 -6.61 10.54
CA THR A 45 -32.68 -6.59 11.96
C THR A 45 -32.09 -7.78 12.72
N HIS A 46 -31.95 -8.93 12.07
CA HIS A 46 -31.43 -10.17 12.64
C HIS A 46 -29.96 -10.46 12.28
N LEU A 47 -29.16 -9.44 11.91
CA LEU A 47 -27.83 -9.63 11.34
C LEU A 47 -26.88 -10.47 12.24
N LEU A 48 -26.95 -10.27 13.55
CA LEU A 48 -26.16 -11.00 14.57
C LEU A 48 -26.92 -12.15 15.22
N ASP A 49 -28.15 -12.41 14.80
CA ASP A 49 -29.01 -13.42 15.39
C ASP A 49 -28.70 -14.80 14.77
N PRO A 50 -28.20 -15.76 15.58
CA PRO A 50 -27.90 -17.11 15.11
C PRO A 50 -29.16 -17.99 14.99
N THR A 51 -30.33 -17.53 15.46
CA THR A 51 -31.55 -18.33 15.42
C THR A 51 -31.96 -18.69 13.99
N GLY A 52 -32.52 -19.89 13.85
CA GLY A 52 -32.93 -20.46 12.56
C GLY A 52 -31.82 -21.20 11.80
N PHE A 53 -30.57 -21.16 12.28
CA PHE A 53 -29.46 -21.86 11.65
C PHE A 53 -28.72 -22.79 12.63
N PRO A 54 -28.41 -24.04 12.24
CA PRO A 54 -27.56 -24.91 13.05
C PRO A 54 -26.09 -24.49 13.01
N ALA A 55 -25.38 -24.63 14.13
CA ALA A 55 -23.93 -24.45 14.16
C ALA A 55 -23.24 -25.48 13.24
N ARG A 56 -22.14 -25.11 12.57
CA ARG A 56 -21.58 -25.93 11.47
C ARG A 56 -21.05 -27.29 11.92
N TRP A 57 -20.70 -27.50 13.19
CA TRP A 57 -20.44 -28.84 13.74
C TRP A 57 -21.62 -29.80 13.55
N HIS A 58 -22.86 -29.28 13.59
CA HIS A 58 -24.09 -30.05 13.39
C HIS A 58 -24.51 -30.15 11.90
N CYS A 59 -23.81 -29.44 11.02
CA CYS A 59 -24.05 -29.47 9.57
C CYS A 59 -23.13 -30.50 8.91
N GLY A 60 -23.56 -31.76 8.87
CA GLY A 60 -22.82 -32.85 8.22
C GLY A 60 -22.13 -33.80 9.21
N ARG A 61 -21.18 -34.60 8.72
CA ARG A 61 -20.39 -35.55 9.54
C ARG A 61 -18.93 -35.11 9.56
N TRP A 62 -18.56 -34.34 10.56
CA TRP A 62 -17.18 -33.91 10.79
C TRP A 62 -16.48 -34.91 11.69
N THR A 63 -15.27 -35.36 11.31
CA THR A 63 -14.36 -35.93 12.30
C THR A 63 -13.60 -34.80 13.00
N ASP A 64 -13.10 -35.06 14.20
CA ASP A 64 -12.33 -34.06 14.97
C ASP A 64 -11.18 -33.47 14.14
N PHE A 65 -10.44 -34.33 13.44
CA PHE A 65 -9.35 -33.90 12.58
C PHE A 65 -9.82 -32.96 11.47
N HIS A 66 -10.88 -33.31 10.73
CA HIS A 66 -11.35 -32.50 9.62
C HIS A 66 -11.85 -31.12 10.08
N GLY A 67 -12.61 -31.08 11.18
CA GLY A 67 -13.14 -29.82 11.70
C GLY A 67 -12.03 -28.91 12.23
N TRP A 68 -11.11 -29.44 13.05
CA TRP A 68 -9.98 -28.66 13.57
C TRP A 68 -9.00 -28.23 12.48
N LEU A 69 -8.80 -29.04 11.45
CA LEU A 69 -8.04 -28.65 10.26
C LEU A 69 -8.66 -27.43 9.58
N TYR A 70 -9.99 -27.45 9.38
CA TYR A 70 -10.71 -26.35 8.74
C TYR A 70 -10.64 -25.06 9.59
N ILE A 71 -10.99 -25.16 10.88
CA ILE A 71 -10.97 -24.04 11.83
C ILE A 71 -9.56 -23.45 11.95
N GLY A 72 -8.54 -24.30 12.13
CA GLY A 72 -7.16 -23.86 12.27
C GLY A 72 -6.63 -23.20 11.01
N SER A 73 -6.99 -23.72 9.83
CA SER A 73 -6.63 -23.13 8.54
C SER A 73 -7.27 -21.75 8.36
N ASP A 74 -8.58 -21.63 8.60
CA ASP A 74 -9.29 -20.35 8.50
C ASP A 74 -8.75 -19.30 9.48
N PHE A 75 -8.44 -19.72 10.72
CA PHE A 75 -7.82 -18.81 11.70
C PHE A 75 -6.43 -18.34 11.26
N ALA A 76 -5.61 -19.24 10.72
CA ALA A 76 -4.29 -18.90 10.20
C ALA A 76 -4.39 -17.93 9.00
N ILE A 77 -5.32 -18.16 8.08
CA ILE A 77 -5.58 -17.28 6.93
C ILE A 77 -6.07 -15.91 7.42
N TRP A 78 -7.04 -15.87 8.34
CA TRP A 78 -7.51 -14.63 8.94
C TRP A 78 -6.37 -13.82 9.55
N ALA A 79 -5.53 -14.46 10.37
CA ALA A 79 -4.40 -13.79 11.01
C ALA A 79 -3.43 -13.21 9.96
N ALA A 80 -3.07 -13.99 8.95
CA ALA A 80 -2.22 -13.53 7.85
C ALA A 80 -2.86 -12.34 7.11
N TYR A 81 -4.15 -12.41 6.81
CA TYR A 81 -4.88 -11.39 6.05
C TYR A 81 -5.16 -10.13 6.85
N PHE A 82 -5.03 -10.15 8.18
CA PHE A 82 -5.02 -8.94 9.00
C PHE A 82 -3.60 -8.38 9.18
N ILE A 83 -2.58 -9.23 9.24
CA ILE A 83 -1.19 -8.80 9.36
C ILE A 83 -0.68 -8.14 8.07
N ILE A 84 -0.97 -8.72 6.90
CA ILE A 84 -0.55 -8.17 5.59
C ILE A 84 -0.96 -6.69 5.40
N PRO A 85 -2.23 -6.30 5.55
CA PRO A 85 -2.62 -4.89 5.40
C PRO A 85 -2.00 -3.99 6.46
N LEU A 86 -1.79 -4.46 7.70
CA LEU A 86 -1.07 -3.68 8.72
C LEU A 86 0.38 -3.39 8.32
N LEU A 87 1.09 -4.40 7.81
CA LEU A 87 2.45 -4.24 7.28
C LEU A 87 2.48 -3.32 6.06
N LEU A 88 1.47 -3.43 5.19
CA LEU A 88 1.35 -2.59 4.00
C LEU A 88 1.12 -1.11 4.37
N ILE A 89 0.24 -0.86 5.34
CA ILE A 89 -0.03 0.49 5.86
C ILE A 89 1.23 1.08 6.50
N TYR A 90 1.95 0.29 7.29
CA TYR A 90 3.23 0.71 7.87
C TYR A 90 4.23 1.09 6.77
N PHE A 91 4.39 0.25 5.74
CA PHE A 91 5.27 0.53 4.61
C PHE A 91 4.90 1.83 3.89
N ILE A 92 3.63 2.03 3.53
CA ILE A 92 3.19 3.22 2.78
C ILE A 92 3.40 4.50 3.59
N ARG A 93 3.16 4.45 4.92
CA ARG A 93 3.42 5.59 5.80
C ARG A 93 4.89 5.95 5.89
N GLN A 94 5.78 4.96 5.83
CA GLN A 94 7.22 5.18 5.87
C GLN A 94 7.77 5.69 4.53
N ARG A 95 7.19 5.26 3.41
CA ARG A 95 7.75 5.36 2.06
C ARG A 95 6.99 6.40 1.21
N GLY A 96 6.63 7.56 1.79
CA GLY A 96 5.61 8.52 1.34
C GLY A 96 5.56 8.99 -0.13
N ASP A 97 6.47 8.52 -0.99
CA ASP A 97 6.51 8.70 -2.44
C ASP A 97 5.89 7.52 -3.25
N VAL A 98 5.06 6.65 -2.62
CA VAL A 98 4.46 5.50 -3.32
C VAL A 98 3.43 5.94 -4.38
N PRO A 99 3.65 5.61 -5.68
CA PRO A 99 2.66 5.89 -6.72
C PRO A 99 1.39 5.07 -6.49
N PHE A 100 0.23 5.63 -6.87
CA PHE A 100 -1.07 4.96 -6.77
C PHE A 100 -1.45 4.54 -5.32
N ASN A 101 -1.09 5.32 -4.30
CA ASN A 101 -1.37 5.02 -2.89
C ASN A 101 -2.83 4.57 -2.58
N ARG A 102 -3.83 5.10 -3.28
CA ARG A 102 -5.26 4.70 -3.16
C ARG A 102 -5.49 3.22 -3.48
N LEU A 103 -4.76 2.69 -4.45
CA LEU A 103 -4.86 1.28 -4.85
C LEU A 103 -4.43 0.37 -3.70
N PHE A 104 -3.39 0.75 -2.96
CA PHE A 104 -2.95 -0.01 -1.80
C PHE A 104 -3.98 -0.02 -0.67
N TRP A 105 -4.70 1.09 -0.45
CA TRP A 105 -5.81 1.11 0.51
C TRP A 105 -6.95 0.18 0.08
N LEU A 106 -7.29 0.15 -1.21
CA LEU A 106 -8.30 -0.77 -1.75
C LEU A 106 -7.86 -2.23 -1.58
N PHE A 107 -6.61 -2.57 -1.92
CA PHE A 107 -6.06 -3.90 -1.67
C PHE A 107 -6.06 -4.26 -0.18
N GLY A 108 -5.66 -3.33 0.69
CA GLY A 108 -5.67 -3.56 2.12
C GLY A 108 -7.07 -3.85 2.66
N LEU A 109 -8.07 -3.08 2.21
CA LEU A 109 -9.48 -3.29 2.56
C LEU A 109 -9.99 -4.64 2.03
N PHE A 110 -9.70 -4.96 0.77
CA PHE A 110 -10.10 -6.23 0.15
C PHE A 110 -9.50 -7.43 0.89
N ILE A 111 -8.20 -7.41 1.19
CA ILE A 111 -7.52 -8.49 1.92
C ILE A 111 -8.10 -8.64 3.33
N ALA A 112 -8.30 -7.52 4.05
CA ALA A 112 -8.89 -7.55 5.38
C ALA A 112 -10.33 -8.09 5.36
N ALA A 113 -11.15 -7.70 4.38
CA ALA A 113 -12.50 -8.19 4.22
C ALA A 113 -12.55 -9.71 3.91
N CYS A 114 -11.65 -10.21 3.05
CA CYS A 114 -11.46 -11.66 2.87
C CYS A 114 -11.07 -12.34 4.18
N GLY A 115 -10.14 -11.75 4.94
CA GLY A 115 -9.73 -12.28 6.25
C GLY A 115 -10.92 -12.39 7.21
N ALA A 116 -11.79 -11.38 7.23
CA ALA A 116 -12.99 -11.39 8.06
C ALA A 116 -13.95 -12.54 7.67
N THR A 117 -14.05 -12.89 6.38
CA THR A 117 -14.85 -14.07 5.98
C THR A 117 -14.29 -15.37 6.55
N HIS A 118 -12.97 -15.55 6.58
CA HIS A 118 -12.34 -16.73 7.19
C HIS A 118 -12.57 -16.78 8.71
N LEU A 119 -12.46 -15.65 9.40
CA LEU A 119 -12.77 -15.60 10.83
C LEU A 119 -14.23 -16.00 11.10
N LEU A 120 -15.18 -15.48 10.31
CA LEU A 120 -16.59 -15.83 10.44
C LEU A 120 -16.84 -17.30 10.11
N ASP A 121 -16.18 -17.86 9.10
CA ASP A 121 -16.31 -19.27 8.75
C ASP A 121 -15.78 -20.20 9.86
N ALA A 122 -14.70 -19.82 10.56
CA ALA A 122 -14.24 -20.51 11.76
C ALA A 122 -15.24 -20.36 12.93
N VAL A 123 -15.76 -19.15 13.18
CA VAL A 123 -16.73 -18.89 14.28
C VAL A 123 -18.05 -19.64 14.07
N ILE A 124 -18.50 -19.79 12.81
CA ILE A 124 -19.75 -20.48 12.43
C ILE A 124 -19.80 -21.94 12.89
N PHE A 125 -18.65 -22.57 13.18
CA PHE A 125 -18.62 -23.89 13.82
C PHE A 125 -19.36 -23.90 15.18
N TRP A 126 -19.32 -22.79 15.93
CA TRP A 126 -20.00 -22.67 17.23
C TRP A 126 -21.20 -21.72 17.21
N VAL A 127 -21.07 -20.57 16.54
CA VAL A 127 -22.12 -19.52 16.50
C VAL A 127 -22.50 -19.24 15.04
N PRO A 128 -23.66 -19.73 14.57
CA PRO A 128 -24.04 -19.71 13.15
C PRO A 128 -24.48 -18.33 12.64
N LEU A 129 -23.54 -17.38 12.61
CA LEU A 129 -23.75 -16.01 12.12
C LEU A 129 -23.78 -15.93 10.57
N TYR A 130 -24.65 -16.71 9.94
CA TYR A 130 -24.73 -16.82 8.47
C TYR A 130 -25.14 -15.51 7.79
N ARG A 131 -26.05 -14.73 8.39
CA ARG A 131 -26.49 -13.43 7.87
C ARG A 131 -25.31 -12.44 7.80
N LEU A 132 -24.58 -12.28 8.90
CA LEU A 132 -23.35 -11.49 8.94
C LEU A 132 -22.30 -11.98 7.93
N SER A 133 -22.06 -13.30 7.86
CA SER A 133 -21.13 -13.88 6.89
C SER A 133 -21.52 -13.55 5.43
N GLY A 134 -22.81 -13.63 5.10
CA GLY A 134 -23.33 -13.23 3.80
C GLY A 134 -23.09 -11.74 3.49
N LEU A 135 -23.34 -10.86 4.45
CA LEU A 135 -23.08 -9.43 4.29
C LEU A 135 -21.58 -9.13 4.09
N VAL A 136 -20.71 -9.74 4.90
CA VAL A 136 -19.26 -9.56 4.76
C VAL A 136 -18.79 -10.09 3.41
N ARG A 137 -19.31 -11.23 2.94
CA ARG A 137 -19.01 -11.74 1.58
C ARG A 137 -19.46 -10.78 0.49
N LEU A 138 -20.61 -10.12 0.63
CA LEU A 138 -21.06 -9.10 -0.31
C LEU A 138 -20.12 -7.89 -0.31
N ILE A 139 -19.74 -7.38 0.86
CA ILE A 139 -18.77 -6.29 1.01
C ILE A 139 -17.44 -6.68 0.37
N THR A 140 -16.95 -7.89 0.64
CA THR A 140 -15.74 -8.43 0.02
C THR A 140 -15.88 -8.48 -1.50
N ALA A 141 -16.99 -8.96 -2.05
CA ALA A 141 -17.22 -9.00 -3.50
C ALA A 141 -17.20 -7.60 -4.14
N VAL A 142 -17.83 -6.61 -3.49
CA VAL A 142 -17.81 -5.21 -3.94
C VAL A 142 -16.39 -4.64 -3.88
N ALA A 143 -15.65 -4.90 -2.80
CA ALA A 143 -14.25 -4.47 -2.66
C ALA A 143 -13.34 -5.13 -3.72
N SER A 144 -13.53 -6.42 -4.00
CA SER A 144 -12.81 -7.16 -5.04
C SER A 144 -13.01 -6.54 -6.41
N TRP A 145 -14.27 -6.35 -6.82
CA TRP A 145 -14.59 -5.76 -8.12
C TRP A 145 -14.16 -4.29 -8.21
N GLY A 146 -14.30 -3.53 -7.13
CA GLY A 146 -13.74 -2.17 -7.04
C GLY A 146 -12.23 -2.16 -7.26
N THR A 147 -11.51 -3.14 -6.71
CA THR A 147 -10.06 -3.29 -6.91
C THR A 147 -9.72 -3.65 -8.35
N VAL A 148 -10.49 -4.55 -8.99
CA VAL A 148 -10.33 -4.90 -10.42
C VAL A 148 -10.49 -3.67 -11.31
N LEU A 149 -11.55 -2.88 -11.10
CA LEU A 149 -11.80 -1.66 -11.88
C LEU A 149 -10.71 -0.61 -11.66
N ALA A 150 -10.23 -0.45 -10.43
CA ALA A 150 -9.13 0.45 -10.11
C ALA A 150 -7.84 0.01 -10.81
N LEU A 151 -7.52 -1.29 -10.75
CA LEU A 151 -6.35 -1.87 -11.45
C LEU A 151 -6.42 -1.65 -12.95
N TYR A 152 -7.56 -1.93 -13.59
CA TYR A 152 -7.74 -1.73 -15.02
C TYR A 152 -7.39 -0.30 -15.46
N ARG A 153 -7.72 0.69 -14.61
CA ARG A 153 -7.45 2.11 -14.89
C ARG A 153 -6.02 2.54 -14.56
N VAL A 154 -5.42 1.97 -13.51
CA VAL A 154 -4.06 2.30 -13.05
C VAL A 154 -2.98 1.60 -13.87
N LEU A 155 -3.23 0.36 -14.31
CA LEU A 155 -2.27 -0.48 -15.03
C LEU A 155 -1.60 0.24 -16.22
N PRO A 156 -2.33 0.88 -17.17
CA PRO A 156 -1.67 1.57 -18.27
C PRO A 156 -0.76 2.72 -17.80
N GLN A 157 -1.12 3.41 -16.71
CA GLN A 157 -0.29 4.49 -16.16
C GLN A 157 0.96 3.94 -15.48
N ALA A 158 0.83 2.82 -14.77
CA ALA A 158 1.94 2.14 -14.12
C ALA A 158 2.98 1.65 -15.13
N LEU A 159 2.54 1.18 -16.30
CA LEU A 159 3.41 0.73 -17.39
C LEU A 159 4.20 1.88 -18.06
N LEU A 160 3.77 3.14 -17.88
CA LEU A 160 4.48 4.32 -18.39
C LEU A 160 5.55 4.84 -17.42
N LEU A 161 5.62 4.31 -16.20
CA LEU A 161 6.64 4.70 -15.24
C LEU A 161 8.02 4.26 -15.72
N ARG A 162 8.99 5.16 -15.64
CA ARG A 162 10.38 4.85 -15.96
C ARG A 162 10.93 3.87 -14.95
N THR A 163 11.68 2.89 -15.42
CA THR A 163 12.40 1.97 -14.53
C THR A 163 13.56 2.71 -13.84
N PRO A 164 14.05 2.21 -12.68
CA PRO A 164 15.23 2.77 -12.03
C PRO A 164 16.44 2.86 -12.98
N THR A 165 16.65 1.83 -13.80
CA THR A 165 17.72 1.79 -14.80
C THR A 165 17.58 2.87 -15.87
N GLN A 166 16.37 3.14 -16.36
CA GLN A 166 16.12 4.24 -17.29
C GLN A 166 16.36 5.60 -16.62
N LEU A 167 16.04 5.72 -15.34
CA LEU A 167 16.26 6.94 -14.59
C LEU A 167 17.75 7.20 -14.35
N GLU A 168 18.51 6.18 -13.97
CA GLU A 168 19.97 6.24 -13.82
C GLU A 168 20.67 6.64 -15.12
N GLU A 169 20.24 6.09 -16.24
CA GLU A 169 20.79 6.44 -17.55
C GLU A 169 20.50 7.91 -17.90
N VAL A 170 19.28 8.40 -17.64
CA VAL A 170 18.94 9.81 -17.84
C VAL A 170 19.77 10.71 -16.93
N VAL A 171 19.95 10.33 -15.66
CA VAL A 171 20.82 11.06 -14.72
C VAL A 171 22.26 11.09 -15.23
N ARG A 172 22.78 9.96 -15.71
CA ARG A 172 24.14 9.87 -16.27
C ARG A 172 24.32 10.79 -17.48
N GLN A 173 23.40 10.73 -18.44
CA GLN A 173 23.44 11.58 -19.64
C GLN A 173 23.36 13.07 -19.29
N ARG A 174 22.45 13.44 -18.37
CA ARG A 174 22.31 14.83 -17.90
C ARG A 174 23.55 15.31 -17.17
N THR A 175 24.17 14.45 -16.37
CA THR A 175 25.41 14.76 -15.63
C THR A 175 26.57 14.98 -16.61
N GLN A 176 26.69 14.15 -17.65
CA GLN A 176 27.72 14.31 -18.69
C GLN A 176 27.52 15.62 -19.48
N ALA A 177 26.31 15.88 -19.97
CA ALA A 177 26.01 17.11 -20.69
C ALA A 177 26.24 18.37 -19.83
N LEU A 178 25.92 18.31 -18.53
CA LEU A 178 26.19 19.41 -17.61
C LEU A 178 27.70 19.62 -17.39
N ALA A 179 28.48 18.55 -17.34
CA ALA A 179 29.94 18.64 -17.23
C ALA A 179 30.56 19.30 -18.47
N GLU A 180 30.12 18.91 -19.67
CA GLU A 180 30.60 19.48 -20.95
C GLU A 180 30.27 20.98 -21.04
N VAL A 181 29.04 21.38 -20.69
CA VAL A 181 28.65 22.80 -20.71
C VAL A 181 29.42 23.61 -19.66
N ASN A 182 29.66 23.04 -18.48
CA ASN A 182 30.46 23.71 -17.45
C ASN A 182 31.92 23.91 -17.89
N GLU A 183 32.52 22.94 -18.58
CA GLU A 183 33.88 23.06 -19.12
C GLU A 183 33.96 24.16 -20.19
N GLN A 184 32.99 24.20 -21.10
CA GLN A 184 32.89 25.27 -22.11
C GLN A 184 32.74 26.65 -21.46
N LEU A 185 31.89 26.74 -20.44
CA LEU A 185 31.68 27.98 -19.71
C LEU A 185 32.98 28.43 -19.01
N GLN A 186 33.70 27.51 -18.35
CA GLN A 186 34.98 27.81 -17.71
C GLN A 186 36.04 28.23 -18.73
N SER A 187 36.13 27.56 -19.89
CA SER A 187 37.05 27.95 -20.96
C SER A 187 36.74 29.35 -21.49
N ALA A 188 35.46 29.66 -21.72
CA ALA A 188 35.04 30.98 -22.16
C ALA A 188 35.33 32.07 -21.10
N TYR A 189 35.12 31.78 -19.82
CA TYR A 189 35.51 32.68 -18.72
C TYR A 189 37.01 32.94 -18.71
N ASN A 190 37.84 31.89 -18.80
CA ASN A 190 39.29 32.02 -18.78
C ASN A 190 39.82 32.81 -19.99
N ASP A 191 39.25 32.60 -21.19
CA ASP A 191 39.59 33.37 -22.40
C ASP A 191 39.19 34.84 -22.25
N LEU A 192 38.00 35.11 -21.71
CA LEU A 192 37.55 36.46 -21.44
C LEU A 192 38.45 37.17 -20.42
N GLU A 193 38.85 36.48 -19.35
CA GLU A 193 39.75 37.02 -18.33
C GLU A 193 41.15 37.30 -18.88
N ALA A 194 41.69 36.40 -19.72
CA ALA A 194 42.94 36.64 -20.43
C ALA A 194 42.89 37.88 -21.34
N LYS A 195 41.79 38.07 -22.08
CA LYS A 195 41.56 39.26 -22.92
C LYS A 195 41.43 40.54 -22.10
N ILE A 196 40.71 40.49 -20.97
CA ILE A 196 40.57 41.63 -20.05
C ILE A 196 41.94 42.01 -19.48
N SER A 197 42.71 41.02 -18.99
CA SER A 197 44.05 41.24 -18.45
C SER A 197 45.00 41.84 -19.48
N PHE A 198 45.04 41.29 -20.69
CA PHE A 198 45.85 41.84 -21.80
C PHE A 198 45.49 43.29 -22.14
N ARG A 199 44.19 43.59 -22.28
CA ARG A 199 43.72 44.97 -22.56
C ARG A 199 44.02 45.94 -21.41
N THR A 200 43.95 45.46 -20.17
CA THR A 200 44.27 46.26 -18.99
C THR A 200 45.75 46.65 -19.00
N LEU A 201 46.64 45.70 -19.28
CA LEU A 201 48.09 45.96 -19.37
C LEU A 201 48.46 46.90 -20.53
N ASP A 202 47.83 46.73 -21.70
CA ASP A 202 48.04 47.60 -22.87
C ASP A 202 47.62 49.05 -22.58
N LEU A 203 46.43 49.23 -21.98
CA LEU A 203 45.94 50.54 -21.54
C LEU A 203 46.84 51.16 -20.46
N GLU A 204 47.32 50.38 -19.50
CA GLU A 204 48.25 50.88 -18.48
C GLU A 204 49.55 51.39 -19.10
N HIS A 205 50.10 50.67 -20.08
CA HIS A 205 51.30 51.10 -20.79
C HIS A 205 51.07 52.38 -21.61
N GLU A 206 49.94 52.49 -22.32
CA GLU A 206 49.57 53.70 -23.07
C GLU A 206 49.36 54.91 -22.14
N VAL A 207 48.68 54.72 -21.01
CA VAL A 207 48.50 55.77 -19.98
C VAL A 207 49.85 56.21 -19.41
N GLN A 208 50.77 55.28 -19.15
CA GLN A 208 52.12 55.63 -18.68
C GLN A 208 52.92 56.42 -19.73
N ALA A 209 52.85 56.01 -21.01
CA ALA A 209 53.51 56.73 -22.10
C ALA A 209 53.00 58.18 -22.23
N LEU A 210 51.68 58.37 -22.20
CA LEU A 210 51.05 59.70 -22.24
C LEU A 210 51.39 60.57 -21.03
N ARG A 211 51.53 59.98 -19.84
CA ARG A 211 51.99 60.69 -18.64
C ARG A 211 53.42 61.17 -18.78
N LEU A 212 54.32 60.29 -19.23
CA LEU A 212 55.72 60.63 -19.49
C LEU A 212 55.86 61.73 -20.55
N GLU A 213 55.04 61.68 -21.60
CA GLU A 213 54.99 62.72 -22.63
C GLU A 213 54.52 64.07 -22.06
N ASN A 214 53.43 64.08 -21.28
CA ASN A 214 52.96 65.29 -20.59
C ASN A 214 54.02 65.90 -19.65
N GLU A 215 54.74 65.06 -18.92
CA GLU A 215 55.83 65.51 -18.04
C GLU A 215 56.97 66.15 -18.84
N ARG A 216 57.36 65.56 -19.98
CA ARG A 216 58.36 66.14 -20.89
C ARG A 216 57.92 67.49 -21.45
N LEU A 217 56.68 67.58 -21.92
CA LEU A 217 56.12 68.83 -22.43
C LEU A 217 56.09 69.93 -21.36
N ARG A 218 55.75 69.58 -20.12
CA ARG A 218 55.81 70.51 -18.98
C ARG A 218 57.23 70.99 -18.67
N GLN A 219 58.23 70.11 -18.80
CA GLN A 219 59.64 70.48 -18.60
C GLN A 219 60.19 71.40 -19.70
N GLN A 220 59.67 71.29 -20.93
CA GLN A 220 60.08 72.16 -22.05
C GLN A 220 59.40 73.54 -22.03
N ALA A 221 58.24 73.65 -21.38
CA ALA A 221 57.46 74.87 -21.30
C ALA A 221 57.78 75.77 -20.09
N GLY A 222 58.62 75.30 -19.17
CA GLY A 222 59.12 76.06 -18.01
C GLY A 222 60.57 76.46 -18.18
#